data_AF-A0A7J8DVV0-F1
#
_entry.id   AF-A0A7J8DVV0-F1
#
_cell.length_a   1.000
_cell.length_b   1.000
_cell.length_c   1.000
_cell.angle_alpha   90.00
_cell.angle_beta   90.00
_cell.angle_gamma   90.00
#
_symmetry.space_group_name_H-M   'P 1'
#
loop_
_entity.id
_entity.type
_entity.pdbx_description
1 polymer ?
#
loop_
_entity_poly.entity_id
_entity_poly.type
_entity_poly.pdbx_seq_one_letter_code
_entity_poly.pdbx_strand_id
1 'polypeptide(L)'
;MWQLVCVALSCDLAVAAAYSSFRRSADSAGRRQYQVQHGSCSYTFLLPEADGCRPPASAYAPSAVQRDAPLDYDDSVQRLQALESIMENNTQWLLKLESYIQDNMKKEMVEIQQNAVQNQTAVMLEIGTNLLNQTAEQTRKLTDVEAQVSNEPEHGPPGIESDNKT
;
A
#
# COMPACT_ATOMS: atom_id res chain seq x y z
N MET A 1 13.70 14.54 -32.69
CA MET A 1 14.86 13.95 -33.39
C MET A 1 16.19 14.25 -32.70
N TRP A 2 16.46 15.48 -32.22
CA TRP A 2 17.77 15.80 -31.60
C TRP A 2 17.99 15.21 -30.20
N GLN A 3 16.93 15.03 -29.40
CA GLN A 3 17.00 14.45 -28.06
C GLN A 3 17.48 12.99 -28.05
N LEU A 4 17.17 12.21 -29.09
CA LEU A 4 17.55 10.79 -29.18
C LEU A 4 19.03 10.61 -29.55
N VAL A 5 19.60 11.55 -30.32
CA VAL A 5 21.03 11.51 -30.72
C VAL A 5 21.94 11.81 -29.52
N CYS A 6 21.52 12.71 -28.63
CA CYS A 6 22.29 13.04 -27.42
C CYS A 6 22.37 11.89 -26.41
N VAL A 7 21.35 11.05 -26.34
CA VAL A 7 21.32 9.89 -25.41
C VAL A 7 22.16 8.73 -25.94
N ALA A 8 22.22 8.52 -27.27
CA ALA A 8 23.09 7.49 -27.84
C ALA A 8 24.57 7.84 -27.67
N LEU A 9 24.96 9.09 -27.93
CA LEU A 9 26.36 9.54 -27.84
C LEU A 9 26.93 9.48 -26.41
N SER A 10 26.07 9.61 -25.39
CA SER A 10 26.49 9.53 -23.97
C SER A 10 26.67 8.09 -23.49
N CYS A 11 25.93 7.12 -24.04
CA CYS A 11 26.11 5.71 -23.74
C CYS A 11 27.44 5.15 -24.29
N ASP A 12 27.87 5.57 -25.48
CA ASP A 12 29.09 5.04 -26.10
C ASP A 12 30.37 5.47 -25.37
N LEU A 13 30.43 6.71 -24.83
CA LEU A 13 31.57 7.16 -24.03
C LEU A 13 31.66 6.45 -22.67
N ALA A 14 30.53 6.11 -22.05
CA ALA A 14 30.52 5.40 -20.77
C ALA A 14 31.02 3.95 -20.92
N VAL A 15 30.69 3.29 -22.02
CA VAL A 15 31.16 1.91 -22.30
C VAL A 15 32.65 1.87 -22.65
N ALA A 16 33.16 2.87 -23.39
CA ALA A 16 34.58 2.96 -23.71
C ALA A 16 35.48 3.25 -22.48
N ALA A 17 34.98 4.04 -21.52
CA ALA A 17 35.68 4.30 -20.25
C ALA A 17 35.69 3.07 -19.31
N ALA A 18 34.63 2.26 -19.34
CA ALA A 18 34.56 1.01 -18.59
C ALA A 18 35.48 -0.09 -19.16
N TYR A 19 35.66 -0.15 -20.47
CA TYR A 19 36.51 -1.18 -21.10
C TYR A 19 38.01 -0.91 -20.91
N SER A 20 38.43 0.36 -20.87
CA SER A 20 39.83 0.76 -20.67
C SER A 20 40.30 0.64 -19.22
N SER A 21 39.39 0.76 -18.24
CA SER A 21 39.70 0.56 -16.82
C SER A 21 39.90 -0.91 -16.45
N PHE A 22 39.26 -1.84 -17.18
CA PHE A 22 39.45 -3.29 -16.96
C PHE A 22 40.84 -3.78 -17.41
N ARG A 23 41.45 -3.18 -18.43
CA ARG A 23 42.77 -3.60 -18.92
C ARG A 23 43.97 -3.12 -18.10
N ARG A 24 43.80 -2.17 -17.17
CA ARG A 24 44.90 -1.69 -16.31
C ARG A 24 44.99 -2.39 -14.94
N SER A 25 44.14 -3.37 -14.68
CA SER A 25 44.12 -4.13 -13.42
C SER A 25 44.33 -5.64 -13.65
N ALA A 26 45.17 -6.00 -14.61
CA ALA A 26 45.56 -7.38 -14.84
C ALA A 26 47.01 -7.70 -14.42
N ASP A 27 47.83 -6.70 -14.10
CA ASP A 27 49.28 -6.90 -13.85
C ASP A 27 49.72 -6.78 -12.37
N SER A 28 48.81 -6.91 -11.41
CA SER A 28 49.19 -6.89 -9.98
C SER A 28 48.36 -7.80 -9.08
N ALA A 29 47.68 -8.79 -9.66
CA ALA A 29 46.83 -9.75 -8.96
C ALA A 29 47.63 -10.88 -8.28
N GLY A 30 48.70 -10.54 -7.54
CA GLY A 30 49.56 -11.54 -6.91
C GLY A 30 50.03 -11.24 -5.48
N ARG A 31 49.91 -10.02 -4.94
CA ARG A 31 50.11 -9.76 -3.49
C ARG A 31 49.53 -8.41 -3.10
N ARG A 32 48.29 -8.38 -2.59
CA ARG A 32 47.84 -7.21 -1.81
C ARG A 32 48.38 -7.34 -0.39
N GLN A 33 49.53 -6.72 -0.13
CA GLN A 33 50.04 -6.57 1.24
C GLN A 33 49.28 -5.45 1.95
N TYR A 34 48.61 -5.79 3.05
CA TYR A 34 47.97 -4.83 3.94
C TYR A 34 48.93 -4.53 5.09
N GLN A 35 49.56 -3.35 5.05
CA GLN A 35 50.41 -2.86 6.13
C GLN A 35 49.62 -1.95 7.06
N VAL A 36 49.69 -2.24 8.36
CA VAL A 36 49.16 -1.38 9.43
C VAL A 36 50.35 -0.92 10.26
N GLN A 37 50.57 0.39 10.34
CA GLN A 37 51.67 0.98 11.09
C GLN A 37 51.18 1.36 12.49
N HIS A 38 51.68 0.68 13.53
CA HIS A 38 51.48 1.08 14.92
C HIS A 38 52.82 1.09 15.66
N GLY A 39 53.39 2.29 15.83
CA GLY A 39 54.67 2.49 16.53
C GLY A 39 55.90 2.05 15.73
N SER A 40 57.00 1.77 16.43
CA SER A 40 58.34 1.44 15.89
C SER A 40 58.50 0.00 15.38
N CYS A 41 57.40 -0.75 15.22
CA CYS A 41 57.43 -2.12 14.72
C CYS A 41 56.38 -2.28 13.60
N SER A 42 56.82 -2.77 12.44
CA SER A 42 55.91 -3.04 11.32
C SER A 42 55.47 -4.50 11.37
N TYR A 43 54.14 -4.70 11.30
CA TYR A 43 53.54 -6.02 11.20
C TYR A 43 52.91 -6.17 9.81
N THR A 44 53.27 -7.25 9.12
CA THR A 44 52.73 -7.56 7.80
C THR A 44 51.89 -8.82 7.90
N PHE A 45 50.61 -8.71 7.58
CA PHE A 45 49.70 -9.85 7.53
C PHE A 45 49.76 -10.46 6.13
N LEU A 46 50.17 -11.73 6.06
CA LEU A 46 50.12 -12.53 4.85
C LEU A 46 48.81 -13.32 4.86
N LEU A 47 47.83 -12.91 4.05
CA LEU A 47 46.67 -13.76 3.79
C LEU A 47 47.10 -14.89 2.83
N PRO A 48 46.71 -16.15 3.07
CA PRO A 48 46.91 -17.23 2.12
C PRO A 48 46.24 -16.89 0.80
N GLU A 49 46.95 -17.05 -0.31
CA GLU A 49 46.34 -16.91 -1.63
C GLU A 49 45.28 -17.99 -1.80
N ALA A 50 44.07 -17.59 -2.20
CA ALA A 50 43.10 -18.53 -2.71
C ALA A 50 43.56 -18.95 -4.11
N ASP A 51 44.54 -19.87 -4.16
CA ASP A 51 44.96 -20.50 -5.40
C ASP A 51 43.72 -21.06 -6.09
N GLY A 52 43.48 -20.55 -7.30
CA GLY A 52 42.32 -20.88 -8.10
C GLY A 52 42.14 -22.38 -8.25
N CYS A 53 40.89 -22.81 -8.31
CA CYS A 53 40.46 -24.20 -8.53
C CYS A 53 41.07 -24.81 -9.80
N ARG A 54 42.30 -25.32 -9.75
CA ARG A 54 42.88 -26.16 -10.79
C ARG A 54 43.73 -27.27 -10.17
N PRO A 55 43.31 -28.54 -10.27
CA PRO A 55 44.14 -29.64 -9.82
C PRO A 55 45.30 -29.86 -10.81
N PRO A 56 46.52 -30.17 -10.33
CA PRO A 56 47.68 -30.39 -11.18
C PRO A 56 47.53 -31.69 -11.98
N ALA A 57 47.84 -31.62 -13.27
CA ALA A 57 47.89 -32.78 -14.13
C ALA A 57 49.16 -33.61 -13.85
N SER A 58 48.94 -34.92 -13.74
CA SER A 58 49.91 -36.02 -13.80
C SER A 58 50.70 -36.36 -12.52
N ALA A 59 50.29 -37.44 -11.88
CA ALA A 59 51.05 -38.68 -11.87
C ALA A 59 50.10 -39.87 -11.59
N TYR A 60 50.30 -40.95 -12.33
CA TYR A 60 49.59 -42.22 -12.33
C TYR A 60 49.19 -42.79 -10.94
N ALA A 61 47.85 -42.82 -10.69
CA ALA A 61 46.98 -43.90 -10.14
C ALA A 61 47.24 -44.54 -8.74
N PRO A 62 46.23 -45.17 -8.08
CA PRO A 62 44.83 -45.42 -8.48
C PRO A 62 43.75 -44.98 -7.47
N SER A 63 42.52 -44.94 -7.94
CA SER A 63 41.27 -44.73 -7.20
C SER A 63 41.08 -45.61 -5.94
N ALA A 64 40.22 -45.11 -5.04
CA ALA A 64 39.49 -45.80 -3.97
C ALA A 64 40.01 -45.59 -2.53
N VAL A 65 39.05 -45.44 -1.60
CA VAL A 65 39.20 -45.52 -0.13
C VAL A 65 39.53 -44.21 0.62
N GLN A 66 38.70 -43.18 0.47
CA GLN A 66 38.35 -42.30 1.62
C GLN A 66 36.95 -41.71 1.44
N ARG A 67 36.00 -42.62 1.24
CA ARG A 67 34.57 -42.36 1.09
C ARG A 67 33.78 -42.88 2.31
N ASP A 68 34.44 -42.94 3.48
CA ASP A 68 33.84 -43.43 4.74
C ASP A 68 33.97 -42.36 5.84
N ALA A 69 33.33 -41.22 5.62
CA ALA A 69 32.75 -40.45 6.72
C ALA A 69 31.23 -40.65 6.59
N PRO A 70 30.51 -41.08 7.64
CA PRO A 70 29.05 -41.15 7.59
C PRO A 70 28.56 -39.75 7.25
N LEU A 71 28.03 -39.57 6.04
CA LEU A 71 27.25 -38.38 5.75
C LEU A 71 26.07 -38.47 6.70
N ASP A 72 25.90 -37.47 7.57
CA ASP A 72 24.77 -37.34 8.48
C ASP A 72 23.51 -36.98 7.67
N TYR A 73 23.20 -37.88 6.74
CA TYR A 73 22.15 -37.75 5.74
C TYR A 73 20.80 -37.68 6.45
N ASP A 74 20.66 -38.38 7.58
CA ASP A 74 19.49 -38.36 8.43
C ASP A 74 19.22 -36.97 9.05
N ASP A 75 20.25 -36.29 9.59
CA ASP A 75 20.15 -34.90 10.06
C ASP A 75 19.75 -33.92 8.94
N SER A 76 20.35 -34.10 7.75
CA SER A 76 20.04 -33.26 6.59
C SER A 76 18.58 -33.42 6.10
N VAL A 77 18.05 -34.64 6.12
CA VAL A 77 16.68 -34.97 5.74
C VAL A 77 15.70 -34.45 6.80
N GLN A 78 16.01 -34.62 8.08
CA GLN A 78 15.18 -34.13 9.18
C GLN A 78 15.09 -32.59 9.18
N ARG A 79 16.20 -31.91 8.85
CA ARG A 79 16.23 -30.45 8.70
C ARG A 79 15.45 -29.97 7.49
N LEU A 80 15.52 -30.69 6.36
CA LEU A 80 14.72 -30.41 5.17
C LEU A 80 13.21 -30.56 5.45
N GLN A 81 12.81 -31.62 6.14
CA GLN A 81 11.41 -31.83 6.53
C GLN A 81 10.91 -30.75 7.51
N ALA A 82 11.75 -30.31 8.44
CA ALA A 82 11.42 -29.18 9.31
C ALA A 82 11.22 -27.88 8.52
N LEU A 83 12.08 -27.60 7.53
CA LEU A 83 11.95 -26.44 6.64
C LEU A 83 10.68 -26.52 5.78
N GLU A 84 10.34 -27.69 5.25
CA GLU A 84 9.10 -27.91 4.50
C GLU A 84 7.87 -27.63 5.37
N SER A 85 7.84 -28.17 6.59
CA SER A 85 6.76 -27.93 7.54
C SER A 85 6.63 -26.45 7.93
N ILE A 86 7.75 -25.75 8.14
CA ILE A 86 7.74 -24.31 8.42
C ILE A 86 7.22 -23.53 7.22
N MET A 87 7.64 -23.89 6.00
CA MET A 87 7.17 -23.24 4.79
C MET A 87 5.67 -23.43 4.58
N GLU A 88 5.16 -24.64 4.82
CA GLU A 88 3.72 -24.94 4.72
C GLU A 88 2.90 -24.22 5.79
N ASN A 89 3.43 -24.11 7.01
CA ASN A 89 2.79 -23.31 8.06
C ASN A 89 2.75 -21.83 7.68
N ASN A 90 3.86 -21.30 7.16
CA ASN A 90 3.95 -19.90 6.73
C ASN A 90 2.97 -19.60 5.58
N THR A 91 2.84 -20.51 4.59
CA THR A 91 1.88 -20.31 3.49
C THR A 91 0.43 -20.39 3.98
N GLN A 92 0.10 -21.32 4.88
CA GLN A 92 -1.24 -21.36 5.50
C GLN A 92 -1.54 -20.09 6.30
N TRP A 93 -0.58 -19.59 7.07
CA TRP A 93 -0.76 -18.38 7.83
C TRP A 93 -0.93 -17.15 6.94
N LEU A 94 -0.19 -17.06 5.83
CA LEU A 94 -0.36 -16.01 4.83
C LEU A 94 -1.75 -16.04 4.18
N LEU A 95 -2.27 -17.21 3.82
CA LEU A 95 -3.62 -17.34 3.27
C LEU A 95 -4.69 -16.91 4.27
N LYS A 96 -4.50 -17.27 5.55
CA LYS A 96 -5.42 -16.86 6.62
C LYS A 96 -5.39 -15.35 6.85
N LEU A 97 -4.22 -14.73 6.80
CA LEU A 97 -4.08 -13.28 6.86
C LEU A 97 -4.75 -12.59 5.67
N GLU A 98 -4.56 -13.11 4.46
CA GLU A 98 -5.19 -12.56 3.26
C GLU A 98 -6.71 -12.58 3.39
N SER A 99 -7.29 -13.72 3.77
CA SER A 99 -8.73 -13.85 4.02
C SER A 99 -9.21 -12.87 5.09
N TYR A 100 -8.45 -12.74 6.19
CA TYR A 100 -8.80 -11.81 7.25
C TYR A 100 -8.82 -10.36 6.77
N ILE A 101 -7.82 -9.93 6.00
CA ILE A 101 -7.76 -8.57 5.45
C ILE A 101 -8.92 -8.34 4.47
N GLN A 102 -9.17 -9.27 3.55
CA GLN A 102 -10.25 -9.16 2.57
C GLN A 102 -11.63 -9.06 3.24
N ASP A 103 -11.90 -9.90 4.24
CA ASP A 103 -13.17 -9.88 4.97
C ASP A 103 -13.38 -8.58 5.74
N ASN A 104 -12.33 -8.07 6.38
CA ASN A 104 -12.39 -6.79 7.09
C ASN A 104 -12.61 -5.63 6.13
N MET A 105 -11.90 -5.58 5.00
CA MET A 105 -12.11 -4.55 3.96
C MET A 105 -13.53 -4.58 3.41
N LYS A 106 -14.07 -5.77 3.14
CA LYS A 106 -15.45 -5.91 2.67
C LYS A 106 -16.45 -5.39 3.70
N LYS A 107 -16.26 -5.73 4.97
CA LYS A 107 -17.10 -5.25 6.07
C LYS A 107 -17.04 -3.73 6.18
N GLU A 108 -15.85 -3.15 6.18
CA GLU A 108 -15.63 -1.71 6.27
C GLU A 108 -16.27 -0.97 5.09
N MET A 109 -16.14 -1.50 3.87
CA MET A 109 -16.77 -0.91 2.68
C MET A 109 -18.30 -0.90 2.78
N VAL A 110 -18.90 -2.00 3.25
CA VAL A 110 -20.35 -2.07 3.47
C VAL A 110 -20.79 -1.09 4.57
N GLU A 111 -20.03 -0.97 5.65
CA GLU A 111 -20.32 -0.06 6.75
C GLU A 111 -20.25 1.41 6.30
N ILE A 112 -19.21 1.80 5.56
CA ILE A 112 -19.07 3.15 4.99
C ILE A 112 -20.24 3.46 4.06
N GLN A 113 -20.60 2.55 3.16
CA GLN A 113 -21.71 2.73 2.24
C GLN A 113 -23.04 2.86 2.99
N GLN A 114 -23.28 2.00 3.98
CA GLN A 114 -24.49 2.03 4.78
C GLN A 114 -24.62 3.34 5.55
N ASN A 115 -23.55 3.82 6.18
CA ASN A 115 -23.54 5.08 6.90
C ASN A 115 -23.79 6.27 5.96
N ALA A 116 -23.15 6.28 4.78
CA ALA A 116 -23.39 7.32 3.78
C ALA A 116 -24.86 7.37 3.33
N VAL A 117 -25.47 6.21 3.04
CA VAL A 117 -26.88 6.12 2.65
C VAL A 117 -27.80 6.54 3.79
N GLN A 118 -27.51 6.12 5.02
CA GLN A 118 -28.29 6.51 6.20
C GLN A 118 -28.21 8.02 6.45
N ASN A 119 -27.02 8.63 6.37
CA ASN A 119 -26.84 10.05 6.54
C ASN A 119 -27.58 10.85 5.45
N GLN A 120 -27.46 10.44 4.18
CA GLN A 120 -28.23 11.04 3.09
C GLN A 120 -29.75 10.90 3.31
N THR A 121 -30.22 9.75 3.79
CA THR A 121 -31.64 9.52 4.11
C THR A 121 -32.10 10.42 5.25
N ALA A 122 -31.28 10.59 6.29
CA ALA A 122 -31.59 11.48 7.42
C ALA A 122 -31.75 12.94 6.95
N VAL A 123 -30.82 13.44 6.12
CA VAL A 123 -30.90 14.79 5.53
C VAL A 123 -32.14 14.93 4.65
N MET A 124 -32.46 13.92 3.83
CA MET A 124 -33.65 13.95 2.99
C MET A 124 -34.94 14.03 3.81
N LEU A 125 -35.02 13.25 4.90
CA LEU A 125 -36.15 13.29 5.83
C LEU A 125 -36.23 14.65 6.52
N GLU A 126 -35.11 15.20 6.98
CA GLU A 126 -35.05 16.52 7.60
C GLU A 126 -35.59 17.60 6.66
N ILE A 127 -35.13 17.63 5.41
CA ILE A 127 -35.63 18.57 4.39
C ILE A 127 -37.14 18.40 4.18
N GLY A 128 -37.62 17.15 4.05
CA GLY A 128 -39.04 16.85 3.90
C GLY A 128 -39.87 17.36 5.08
N THR A 129 -39.41 17.13 6.30
CA THR A 129 -40.10 17.60 7.51
C THR A 129 -40.10 19.13 7.62
N ASN A 130 -39.00 19.80 7.26
CA ASN A 130 -38.92 21.25 7.25
C ASN A 130 -39.90 21.88 6.25
N LEU A 131 -40.00 21.30 5.04
CA LEU A 131 -40.97 21.74 4.04
C LEU A 131 -42.41 21.55 4.51
N LEU A 132 -42.72 20.38 5.07
CA LEU A 132 -44.07 20.10 5.60
C LEU A 132 -44.43 21.04 6.75
N ASN A 133 -43.48 21.34 7.64
CA ASN A 133 -43.68 22.28 8.74
C ASN A 133 -43.96 23.70 8.21
N GLN A 134 -43.15 24.19 7.26
CA GLN A 134 -43.38 25.48 6.61
C GLN A 134 -44.73 25.52 5.88
N THR A 135 -45.10 24.44 5.20
CA THR A 135 -46.38 24.33 4.49
C THR A 135 -47.54 24.40 5.48
N ALA A 136 -47.50 23.64 6.57
CA ALA A 136 -48.54 23.66 7.60
C ALA A 136 -48.68 25.03 8.27
N GLU A 137 -47.55 25.70 8.53
CA GLU A 137 -47.54 27.08 9.06
C GLU A 137 -48.15 28.06 8.05
N GLN A 138 -47.78 27.97 6.78
CA GLN A 138 -48.32 28.81 5.73
C GLN A 138 -49.82 28.56 5.50
N THR A 139 -50.26 27.30 5.53
CA THR A 139 -51.69 26.94 5.47
C THR A 139 -52.44 27.59 6.63
N ARG A 140 -51.92 27.53 7.86
CA ARG A 140 -52.51 28.23 9.01
C ARG A 140 -52.62 29.74 8.79
N LYS A 141 -51.54 30.38 8.32
CA LYS A 141 -51.53 31.82 8.03
C LYS A 141 -52.57 32.19 6.97
N LEU A 142 -52.68 31.37 5.91
CA LEU A 142 -53.66 31.60 4.86
C LEU A 142 -55.09 31.43 5.36
N THR A 143 -55.37 30.38 6.16
CA THR A 143 -56.70 30.16 6.76
C THR A 143 -57.07 31.29 7.73
N ASP A 144 -56.11 31.83 8.47
CA ASP A 144 -56.34 32.99 9.35
C ASP A 144 -56.75 34.23 8.53
N VAL A 145 -56.02 34.51 7.45
CA VAL A 145 -56.36 35.61 6.52
C VAL A 145 -57.72 35.38 5.85
N GLU A 146 -58.02 34.15 5.42
CA GLU A 146 -59.30 33.79 4.81
C GLU A 146 -60.47 33.98 5.78
N ALA A 147 -60.32 33.49 7.02
CA ALA A 147 -61.31 33.70 8.07
C ALA A 147 -61.47 35.18 8.41
N GLN A 148 -60.40 35.97 8.42
CA GLN A 148 -60.47 37.40 8.67
C GLN A 148 -61.25 38.14 7.58
N VAL A 149 -60.99 37.84 6.29
CA VAL A 149 -61.74 38.40 5.16
C VAL A 149 -63.21 37.95 5.18
N SER A 150 -63.47 36.70 5.56
CA SER A 150 -64.83 36.15 5.58
C SER A 150 -65.68 36.66 6.77
N ASN A 151 -65.04 37.03 7.89
CA ASN A 151 -65.68 37.61 9.07
C ASN A 151 -65.78 39.15 9.02
N GLU A 152 -65.37 39.79 7.92
CA GLU A 152 -65.66 41.21 7.71
C GLU A 152 -67.19 41.36 7.62
N PRO A 153 -67.86 42.07 8.54
CA PRO A 153 -69.31 42.11 8.56
C PRO A 153 -69.77 42.77 7.27
N GLU A 154 -70.57 42.06 6.48
CA GLU A 154 -71.35 42.65 5.40
C GLU A 154 -71.97 43.94 5.94
N HIS A 155 -71.41 45.07 5.56
CA HIS A 155 -71.94 46.38 5.88
C HIS A 155 -73.18 46.57 4.99
N GLY A 156 -74.26 45.88 5.36
CA GLY A 156 -75.58 46.14 4.85
C GLY A 156 -75.92 47.62 5.14
N PRO A 157 -76.51 48.35 4.18
CA PRO A 157 -76.77 49.76 4.36
C PRO A 157 -77.70 49.97 5.56
N PRO A 158 -77.56 51.07 6.32
CA PRO A 158 -78.37 51.30 7.50
C PRO A 158 -79.86 51.33 7.11
N GLY A 159 -80.62 50.41 7.72
CA GLY A 159 -82.06 50.36 7.63
C GLY A 159 -82.64 51.69 8.11
N ILE A 160 -83.48 52.27 7.27
CA ILE A 160 -84.21 53.50 7.54
C ILE A 160 -85.26 53.15 8.61
N GLU A 161 -84.98 53.47 9.87
CA GLU A 161 -85.96 53.40 10.95
C GLU A 161 -86.97 54.54 10.73
N SER A 162 -88.12 54.18 10.15
CA SER A 162 -89.27 55.08 10.05
C SER A 162 -89.95 55.19 11.40
N ASP A 163 -89.56 56.18 12.18
CA ASP A 163 -90.35 56.69 13.29
C ASP A 163 -91.55 57.46 12.74
N ASN A 164 -92.67 56.74 12.60
CA ASN A 164 -94.02 57.29 12.56
C ASN A 164 -94.53 57.42 13.99
N LYS A 165 -95.25 58.53 14.28
CA LYS A 165 -96.31 58.73 15.31
C LYS A 165 -95.86 59.68 16.44
N THR A 166 -96.49 60.81 16.77
CA THR A 166 -97.80 61.45 16.50
C THR A 166 -97.64 62.96 16.63
#